data_AF-E9HNS9-F1
#
_entry.id   AF-E9HNS9-F1
#
_cell.length_a   1.000
_cell.length_b   1.000
_cell.length_c   1.000
_cell.angle_alpha   90.00
_cell.angle_beta   90.00
_cell.angle_gamma   90.00
#
_symmetry.space_group_name_H-M   'P 1'
#
loop_
_entity.id
_entity.type
_entity.pdbx_description
1 polymer ?
#
loop_
_entity_poly.entity_id
_entity_poly.type
_entity_poly.pdbx_seq_one_letter_code
_entity_poly.pdbx_strand_id
1 'polypeptide(L)'
;YSILKQQQVEVIDPALIKLDCLVVMSTGGGKSTCFLLPGLVERDVTFVVSPLKSLMFDQVNYLNSLGVIKMNHHFNYMWNLLKCLKTLIEVGDRKKLQKLMMILDQKGYLLRFVIDEAHCICSCGTEFR
;
A
#
# COMPACT_ATOMS: atom_id res chain seq x y z
N TYR A 1 -19.00 -0.86 -3.36
CA TYR A 1 -19.10 0.59 -3.11
C TYR A 1 -19.79 1.21 -4.30
N SER A 2 -20.91 1.93 -4.10
CA SER A 2 -21.68 2.50 -5.21
C SER A 2 -21.12 3.84 -5.71
N ILE A 3 -20.46 4.65 -4.88
CA ILE A 3 -19.85 5.95 -5.27
C ILE A 3 -18.63 6.27 -4.36
N LEU A 4 -17.54 6.78 -4.94
CA LEU A 4 -16.37 7.30 -4.20
C LEU A 4 -16.70 8.68 -3.58
N LYS A 5 -16.18 8.97 -2.38
CA LYS A 5 -16.32 10.32 -1.79
C LYS A 5 -15.45 11.32 -2.55
N GLN A 6 -15.89 12.58 -2.62
CA GLN A 6 -15.16 13.66 -3.30
C GLN A 6 -13.68 13.77 -2.87
N GLN A 7 -13.42 13.74 -1.56
CA GLN A 7 -12.05 13.79 -1.01
C GLN A 7 -11.19 12.59 -1.43
N GLN A 8 -11.79 11.43 -1.73
CA GLN A 8 -11.04 10.28 -2.21
C GLN A 8 -10.67 10.47 -3.68
N VAL A 9 -11.57 11.03 -4.49
CA VAL A 9 -11.32 11.34 -5.91
C VAL A 9 -10.17 12.36 -6.03
N GLU A 10 -10.18 13.40 -5.20
CA GLU A 10 -9.12 14.42 -5.15
C GLU A 10 -7.72 13.88 -4.82
N VAL A 11 -7.63 12.67 -4.24
CA VAL A 11 -6.36 11.97 -4.00
C VAL A 11 -6.07 10.94 -5.09
N ILE A 12 -7.09 10.19 -5.51
CA ILE A 12 -6.97 9.10 -6.48
C ILE A 12 -6.56 9.65 -7.85
N ASP A 13 -7.16 10.76 -8.29
CA ASP A 13 -6.89 11.32 -9.62
C ASP A 13 -5.43 11.76 -9.77
N PRO A 14 -4.86 12.59 -8.87
CA PRO A 14 -3.42 12.89 -8.90
C PRO A 14 -2.54 11.64 -8.79
N ALA A 15 -2.92 10.67 -7.95
CA ALA A 15 -2.17 9.44 -7.80
C ALA A 15 -2.13 8.62 -9.10
N LEU A 16 -3.23 8.52 -9.85
CA LEU A 16 -3.30 7.79 -11.13
C LEU A 16 -2.46 8.47 -12.24
N ILE A 17 -2.29 9.78 -12.19
CA ILE A 17 -1.37 10.52 -13.08
C ILE A 17 0.05 10.63 -12.52
N LYS A 18 0.36 9.85 -11.46
CA LYS A 18 1.70 9.68 -10.87
C LYS A 18 2.25 10.96 -10.22
N LEU A 19 1.39 11.81 -9.67
CA LEU A 19 1.80 12.93 -8.85
C LEU A 19 2.00 12.53 -7.38
N ASP A 20 2.96 13.18 -6.73
CA ASP A 20 3.20 13.01 -5.30
C ASP A 20 2.04 13.61 -4.49
N CYS A 21 1.55 12.85 -3.51
CA CYS A 21 0.37 13.21 -2.72
C CYS A 21 0.69 13.16 -1.22
N LEU A 22 0.46 14.27 -0.52
CA LEU A 22 0.36 14.29 0.94
C LEU A 22 -1.12 14.28 1.34
N VAL A 23 -1.54 13.22 2.01
CA VAL A 23 -2.95 12.97 2.29
C VAL A 23 -3.21 13.11 3.79
N VAL A 24 -3.98 14.14 4.16
CA VAL A 24 -4.43 14.36 5.53
C VAL A 24 -5.94 14.11 5.58
N MET A 25 -6.33 12.98 6.14
CA MET A 25 -7.74 12.62 6.33
C MET A 25 -7.95 12.07 7.73
N SER A 26 -9.14 12.25 8.30
CA SER A 26 -9.53 11.65 9.58
C SER A 26 -9.54 10.12 9.51
N THR A 27 -9.48 9.47 10.68
CA THR A 27 -9.71 8.03 10.80
C THR A 27 -11.10 7.68 10.27
N GLY A 28 -11.23 6.60 9.50
CA GLY A 28 -12.48 6.24 8.83
C GLY A 28 -12.82 7.09 7.58
N GLY A 29 -11.99 8.09 7.24
CA GLY A 29 -12.13 8.91 6.02
C GLY A 29 -11.97 8.13 4.71
N GLY A 30 -11.44 6.90 4.78
CA GLY A 30 -11.24 6.04 3.62
C GLY A 30 -9.88 6.19 2.95
N LYS A 31 -8.84 6.58 3.71
CA LYS A 31 -7.45 6.71 3.25
C LYS A 31 -6.95 5.48 2.49
N SER A 32 -7.27 4.27 3.00
CA SER A 32 -6.84 3.03 2.36
C SER A 32 -7.36 2.88 0.93
N THR A 33 -8.60 3.29 0.67
CA THR A 33 -9.15 3.28 -0.71
C THR A 33 -8.33 4.18 -1.64
N CYS A 34 -7.83 5.31 -1.14
CA CYS A 34 -7.10 6.28 -1.95
C CYS A 34 -5.78 5.75 -2.49
N PHE A 35 -5.14 4.78 -1.83
CA PHE A 35 -3.92 4.13 -2.35
C PHE A 35 -4.14 2.72 -2.86
N LEU A 36 -5.13 1.99 -2.33
CA LEU A 36 -5.47 0.65 -2.80
C LEU A 36 -6.10 0.70 -4.20
N LEU A 37 -6.93 1.70 -4.51
CA LEU A 37 -7.61 1.76 -5.82
C LEU A 37 -6.67 2.15 -6.98
N PRO A 38 -5.73 3.10 -6.83
CA PRO A 38 -4.71 3.29 -7.85
C PRO A 38 -3.84 2.05 -8.02
N GLY A 39 -3.36 1.50 -6.88
CA GLY A 39 -2.63 0.25 -6.86
C GLY A 39 -3.37 -0.81 -7.65
N LEU A 40 -4.66 -1.06 -7.31
CA LEU A 40 -5.81 -1.55 -8.10
C LEU A 40 -5.77 -1.67 -9.61
N VAL A 41 -5.71 -0.51 -10.23
CA VAL A 41 -6.00 -0.31 -11.65
C VAL A 41 -4.71 -0.37 -12.45
N GLU A 42 -3.60 -0.03 -11.82
CA GLU A 42 -2.28 -0.01 -12.45
C GLU A 42 -1.66 -1.41 -12.49
N ARG A 43 -0.85 -1.66 -13.53
CA ARG A 43 -0.20 -2.95 -13.79
C ARG A 43 1.09 -3.15 -12.99
N ASP A 44 1.71 -2.05 -12.59
CA ASP A 44 2.99 -2.02 -11.90
C ASP A 44 2.82 -2.08 -10.38
N VAL A 45 3.93 -2.22 -9.66
CA VAL A 45 3.95 -2.50 -8.21
C VAL A 45 3.87 -1.22 -7.40
N THR A 46 2.86 -1.15 -6.53
CA THR A 46 2.76 -0.19 -5.43
C THR A 46 3.28 -0.83 -4.14
N PHE A 47 4.26 -0.19 -3.51
CA PHE A 47 4.76 -0.58 -2.19
C PHE A 47 4.04 0.20 -1.10
N VAL A 48 3.43 -0.49 -0.14
CA VAL A 48 2.80 0.13 1.03
C VAL A 48 3.62 -0.17 2.27
N VAL A 49 4.05 0.87 2.97
CA VAL A 49 4.73 0.83 4.27
C VAL A 49 3.72 1.25 5.32
N SER A 50 3.47 0.40 6.32
CA SER A 50 2.56 0.69 7.43
C SER A 50 3.19 0.26 8.75
N PRO A 51 3.06 1.04 9.85
CA PRO A 51 3.72 0.74 11.11
C PRO A 51 3.04 -0.38 11.92
N LEU A 52 1.82 -0.78 11.57
CA LEU A 52 1.02 -1.73 12.34
C LEU A 52 0.66 -2.96 11.51
N LYS A 53 1.14 -4.14 11.96
CA LYS A 53 0.85 -5.43 11.33
C LYS A 53 -0.66 -5.74 11.29
N SER A 54 -1.40 -5.30 12.31
CA SER A 54 -2.86 -5.45 12.36
C SER A 54 -3.55 -4.74 11.19
N LEU A 55 -3.17 -3.49 10.88
CA LEU A 55 -3.72 -2.74 9.75
C LEU A 55 -3.41 -3.44 8.42
N MET A 56 -2.19 -3.95 8.27
CA MET A 56 -1.81 -4.69 7.07
C MET A 56 -2.65 -5.97 6.91
N PHE A 57 -2.89 -6.69 8.00
CA PHE A 57 -3.70 -7.92 7.98
C PHE A 57 -5.16 -7.62 7.61
N ASP A 58 -5.74 -6.56 8.16
CA ASP A 58 -7.09 -6.13 7.82
C ASP A 58 -7.23 -5.76 6.33
N GLN A 59 -6.24 -5.05 5.77
CA GLN A 59 -6.20 -4.71 4.35
C GLN A 59 -6.05 -5.96 3.47
N VAL A 60 -5.18 -6.89 3.82
CA VAL A 60 -5.02 -8.17 3.11
C VAL A 60 -6.31 -8.98 3.15
N ASN A 61 -6.94 -9.13 4.32
CA ASN A 61 -8.20 -9.86 4.45
C ASN A 61 -9.31 -9.23 3.63
N TYR A 62 -9.40 -7.90 3.64
CA TYR A 62 -10.35 -7.16 2.82
C TYR A 62 -10.14 -7.47 1.33
N LEU A 63 -8.92 -7.38 0.82
CA LEU A 63 -8.62 -7.72 -0.58
C LEU A 63 -8.89 -9.20 -0.91
N ASN A 64 -8.64 -10.11 0.03
CA ASN A 64 -8.92 -11.54 -0.13
C ASN A 64 -10.43 -11.80 -0.21
N SER A 65 -11.23 -11.12 0.63
CA SER A 65 -12.69 -11.21 0.61
C SER A 65 -13.30 -10.69 -0.70
N LEU A 66 -12.62 -9.75 -1.36
CA LEU A 66 -13.01 -9.24 -2.68
C LEU A 66 -12.57 -10.16 -3.83
N GLY A 67 -11.85 -11.25 -3.56
CA GLY A 67 -11.27 -12.14 -4.57
C GLY A 67 -10.16 -11.48 -5.40
N VAL A 68 -9.68 -10.32 -4.97
CA VAL A 68 -8.64 -9.53 -5.64
C VAL A 68 -7.26 -10.15 -5.44
N ILE A 69 -7.03 -10.70 -4.26
CA ILE A 69 -5.87 -11.51 -3.94
C ILE A 69 -6.34 -12.90 -3.49
N LYS A 70 -5.50 -13.92 -3.68
CA LYS A 70 -5.76 -15.26 -3.18
C LYS A 70 -4.64 -15.63 -2.23
N MET A 71 -4.85 -15.35 -0.94
CA MET A 71 -3.87 -15.60 0.10
C MET A 71 -4.40 -16.68 1.06
N ASN A 72 -3.64 -17.76 1.28
CA ASN A 72 -3.98 -18.79 2.25
C ASN A 72 -3.49 -18.38 3.65
N HIS A 73 -4.33 -18.56 4.67
CA HIS A 73 -4.12 -18.14 6.08
C HIS A 73 -2.85 -18.68 6.77
N HIS A 74 -2.07 -19.55 6.12
CA HIS A 74 -0.85 -20.19 6.65
C HIS A 74 0.45 -19.71 6.00
N PHE A 75 0.43 -18.62 5.22
CA PHE A 75 1.66 -18.09 4.64
C PHE A 75 2.39 -17.18 5.64
N ASN A 76 3.42 -17.75 6.25
CA ASN A 76 4.56 -17.01 6.82
C ASN A 76 4.89 -15.85 5.85
N TYR A 77 4.95 -14.60 6.34
CA TYR A 77 5.02 -13.30 5.64
C TYR A 77 6.07 -13.18 4.52
N MET A 78 5.99 -14.07 3.54
CA MET A 78 7.07 -14.40 2.64
C MET A 78 6.46 -14.52 1.24
N TRP A 79 6.48 -13.39 0.54
CA TRP A 79 6.70 -13.30 -0.89
C TRP A 79 5.86 -14.20 -1.79
N ASN A 80 4.67 -13.72 -2.17
CA ASN A 80 4.10 -14.06 -3.47
C ASN A 80 4.00 -12.79 -4.31
N LEU A 81 5.10 -12.44 -4.97
CA LEU A 81 5.10 -11.46 -6.05
C LEU A 81 4.92 -12.21 -7.37
N LEU A 82 3.68 -12.57 -7.69
CA LEU A 82 3.30 -13.12 -9.00
C LEU A 82 2.19 -12.27 -9.60
N LYS A 83 2.61 -11.31 -10.43
CA LYS A 83 1.88 -10.62 -11.52
C LYS A 83 0.48 -10.00 -11.26
N CYS A 84 -0.10 -10.10 -10.07
CA CYS A 84 -1.36 -9.45 -9.69
C CYS A 84 -1.37 -8.87 -8.25
N LEU A 85 -0.27 -8.92 -7.51
CA LEU A 85 -0.26 -8.62 -6.07
C LEU A 85 0.37 -7.24 -5.78
N LYS A 86 -0.47 -6.22 -5.55
CA LYS A 86 -0.03 -4.93 -4.97
C LYS A 86 0.38 -5.19 -3.52
N THR A 87 1.67 -5.12 -3.26
CA THR A 87 2.27 -5.80 -2.11
C THR A 87 2.32 -4.86 -0.92
N LEU A 88 1.48 -5.14 0.06
CA LEU A 88 1.70 -4.78 1.45
C LEU A 88 2.91 -5.58 1.94
N ILE A 89 4.01 -4.91 2.28
CA ILE A 89 5.24 -5.59 2.70
C ILE A 89 5.49 -5.37 4.19
N GLU A 90 5.49 -6.47 4.93
CA GLU A 90 6.02 -6.50 6.28
C GLU A 90 7.54 -6.58 6.18
N VAL A 91 8.24 -5.59 6.74
CA VAL A 91 9.70 -5.51 6.68
C VAL A 91 10.30 -6.47 7.71
N GLY A 92 10.29 -7.77 7.43
CA GLY A 92 10.99 -8.78 8.23
C GLY A 92 12.49 -8.90 7.90
N ASP A 93 12.88 -8.61 6.65
CA ASP A 93 14.28 -8.69 6.19
C ASP A 93 14.59 -7.53 5.23
N ARG A 94 15.23 -6.48 5.78
CA ARG A 94 15.56 -5.24 5.05
C ARG A 94 16.40 -5.48 3.81
N LYS A 95 17.34 -6.44 3.84
CA LYS A 95 18.25 -6.70 2.72
C LYS A 95 17.52 -7.34 1.54
N LYS A 96 16.63 -8.31 1.83
CA LYS A 96 15.80 -8.94 0.78
C LYS A 96 14.84 -7.94 0.15
N LEU A 97 14.23 -7.08 0.97
CA LEU A 97 13.34 -6.03 0.49
C LEU A 97 14.07 -5.05 -0.44
N GLN A 98 15.23 -4.54 -0.02
CA GLN A 98 16.07 -3.68 -0.85
C GLN A 98 16.42 -4.34 -2.18
N LYS A 99 16.81 -5.62 -2.15
CA LYS A 99 17.14 -6.37 -3.37
C LYS A 99 15.94 -6.51 -4.31
N LEU A 100 14.73 -6.78 -3.81
CA LEU A 100 13.55 -6.79 -4.67
C LEU A 100 13.28 -5.42 -5.26
N MET A 101 13.31 -4.38 -4.43
CA MET A 101 13.01 -3.01 -4.89
C MET A 101 13.95 -2.65 -6.05
N MET A 102 15.24 -2.95 -5.91
CA MET A 102 16.21 -2.78 -7.00
C MET A 102 15.86 -3.57 -8.26
N ILE A 103 15.44 -4.84 -8.13
CA ILE A 103 15.06 -5.69 -9.27
C ILE A 103 13.81 -5.14 -9.98
N LEU A 104 12.81 -4.66 -9.23
CA LEU A 104 11.58 -4.12 -9.79
C LEU A 104 11.81 -2.78 -10.46
N ASP A 105 12.61 -1.92 -9.83
CA ASP A 105 13.02 -0.62 -10.37
C ASP A 105 13.80 -0.79 -11.68
N GLN A 106 14.81 -1.67 -11.71
CA GLN A 106 15.58 -1.99 -12.92
C GLN A 106 14.72 -2.53 -14.06
N LYS A 107 13.60 -3.19 -13.76
CA LYS A 107 12.67 -3.74 -14.76
C LYS A 107 11.53 -2.77 -15.13
N GLY A 108 11.47 -1.59 -14.52
CA GLY A 108 10.40 -0.62 -14.73
C GLY A 108 9.04 -1.03 -14.17
N TYR A 109 9.02 -1.97 -13.23
CA TYR A 109 7.78 -2.44 -12.57
C TYR A 109 7.52 -1.74 -11.23
N LEU A 110 8.43 -0.90 -10.74
CA LEU A 110 8.20 -0.14 -9.52
C LEU A 110 7.43 1.14 -9.86
N LEU A 111 6.23 1.31 -9.30
CA LEU A 111 5.37 2.44 -9.64
C LEU A 111 5.37 3.54 -8.59
N ARG A 112 5.18 3.18 -7.32
CA ARG A 112 5.11 4.15 -6.23
C ARG A 112 5.34 3.52 -4.86
N PHE A 113 5.59 4.41 -3.91
CA PHE A 113 5.59 4.14 -2.48
C PHE A 113 4.40 4.84 -1.83
N VAL A 114 3.79 4.15 -0.88
CA VAL A 114 2.74 4.64 -0.01
C VAL A 114 3.25 4.50 1.41
N ILE A 115 3.24 5.60 2.15
CA ILE A 115 3.61 5.63 3.55
C ILE A 115 2.33 5.87 4.35
N ASP A 116 1.83 4.81 4.97
CA ASP A 116 0.70 4.86 5.87
C ASP A 116 1.16 5.32 7.25
N GLU A 117 0.32 6.09 7.95
CA GLU A 117 0.66 6.74 9.23
C GLU A 117 1.99 7.51 9.18
N ALA A 118 2.18 8.32 8.14
CA ALA A 118 3.43 9.08 7.91
C ALA A 118 3.82 10.01 9.07
N HIS A 119 2.90 10.34 9.97
CA HIS A 119 3.20 11.10 11.19
C HIS A 119 4.16 10.34 12.13
N CYS A 120 4.24 9.01 12.04
CA CYS A 120 5.23 8.21 12.77
C CYS A 120 6.68 8.53 12.39
N ILE A 121 6.92 9.24 11.27
CA ILE A 121 8.27 9.63 10.84
C ILE A 121 8.70 10.95 11.50
N CYS A 122 7.79 11.77 12.02
CA CYS A 122 8.18 13.01 12.70
C CYS A 122 8.58 12.73 14.15
N SER A 123 9.80 13.10 14.53
CA SER A 123 10.26 13.10 15.92
C SER A 123 9.47 14.06 16.82
N CYS A 124 8.76 15.02 16.22
CA CYS A 124 7.84 15.91 16.87
C CYS A 124 6.49 15.26 17.23
N GLY A 125 6.18 14.11 16.64
CA GLY A 125 4.94 13.39 16.85
C GLY A 125 5.01 12.47 18.07
N THR A 126 3.87 12.26 18.70
CA THR A 126 3.75 11.37 19.88
C THR A 126 3.96 9.89 19.56
N GLU A 127 4.02 9.51 18.28
CA GLU A 127 4.10 8.13 17.80
C GLU A 127 5.34 7.85 16.91
N PHE A 128 6.45 8.56 17.14
CA PHE A 128 7.69 8.40 16.37
C PHE A 128 8.24 6.95 16.36
N ARG A 129 8.57 6.40 15.18
CA ARG A 129 9.08 5.02 14.99
C ARG A 129 10.07 4.87 13.84
#